data_AF-A0A2V8A5E0-F1
#
_entry.id   AF-A0A2V8A5E0-F1
#
_cell.length_a   1.000
_cell.length_b   1.000
_cell.length_c   1.000
_cell.angle_alpha   90.00
_cell.angle_beta   90.00
_cell.angle_gamma   90.00
#
_symmetry.space_group_name_H-M   'P 1'
#
loop_
_entity.id
_entity.type
_entity.pdbx_description
1 polymer ?
#
loop_
_entity_poly.entity_id
_entity_poly.type
_entity_poly.pdbx_seq_one_letter_code
_entity_poly.pdbx_strand_id
1 'polypeptide(L)'
;MPQARGRRHASRIRPVIATATIIAVAIMLGSCRNSTSAPLDSSSGVLRVGTAQLNVANPTAGLRQLSQILSVEGLLRVGENGRFEPVLAERWRVSDDRRALLLTLRFGVKFHDGSPLNADSVSRTLPDDLRSFWGSLADNVESVTALDEKTVKITFRRASPLLQEMLEVVMRKPGAAMVGTGPFIVAENS
;
A
#
# COMPACT_ATOMS: atom_id res chain seq x y z
N MET A 1 -13.11 -97.29 -32.44
CA MET A 1 -14.49 -96.75 -32.45
C MET A 1 -15.02 -96.77 -31.01
N PRO A 2 -15.83 -95.81 -30.53
CA PRO A 2 -16.58 -94.76 -31.23
C PRO A 2 -16.24 -93.31 -30.79
N GLN A 3 -16.74 -92.35 -31.56
CA GLN A 3 -16.75 -90.92 -31.24
C GLN A 3 -17.91 -90.55 -30.30
N ALA A 4 -17.71 -89.50 -29.50
CA ALA A 4 -18.81 -88.69 -28.98
C ALA A 4 -18.39 -87.21 -28.90
N ARG A 5 -19.05 -86.38 -29.71
CA ARG A 5 -19.05 -84.91 -29.64
C ARG A 5 -19.95 -84.46 -28.49
N GLY A 6 -19.55 -83.43 -27.74
CA GLY A 6 -20.51 -82.75 -26.85
C GLY A 6 -19.97 -81.65 -25.95
N ARG A 7 -20.25 -80.41 -26.39
CA ARG A 7 -20.50 -79.19 -25.59
C ARG A 7 -19.32 -78.45 -24.93
N ARG A 8 -19.02 -77.30 -25.54
CA ARG A 8 -18.27 -76.18 -24.96
C ARG A 8 -19.09 -75.53 -23.85
N HIS A 9 -18.54 -75.44 -22.65
CA HIS A 9 -19.00 -74.52 -21.61
C HIS A 9 -18.02 -73.36 -21.52
N ALA A 10 -18.45 -72.20 -22.00
CA ALA A 10 -17.84 -70.93 -21.65
C ALA A 10 -18.36 -70.54 -20.25
N SER A 11 -17.47 -70.39 -19.26
CA SER A 11 -17.82 -69.71 -18.01
C SER A 11 -17.02 -68.43 -17.88
N ARG A 12 -17.74 -67.32 -17.99
CA ARG A 12 -17.32 -65.94 -17.80
C ARG A 12 -16.83 -65.76 -16.37
N ILE A 13 -15.59 -65.30 -16.18
CA ILE A 13 -15.10 -64.80 -14.89
C ILE A 13 -14.50 -63.42 -15.13
N ARG A 14 -15.30 -62.38 -14.86
CA ARG A 14 -14.90 -61.01 -14.51
C ARG A 14 -16.18 -60.30 -14.06
N PRO A 15 -16.29 -59.92 -12.77
CA PRO A 15 -16.04 -58.51 -12.46
C PRO A 15 -15.57 -58.28 -11.00
N VAL A 16 -14.41 -58.79 -10.60
CA VAL A 16 -13.87 -58.49 -9.24
C VAL A 16 -12.84 -57.36 -9.26
N ILE A 17 -12.32 -56.98 -10.44
CA ILE A 17 -11.29 -55.93 -10.57
C ILE A 17 -11.92 -54.52 -10.68
N ALA A 18 -13.21 -54.41 -11.01
CA ALA A 18 -13.86 -53.12 -11.26
C ALA A 18 -14.29 -52.35 -10.00
N THR A 19 -14.40 -53.02 -8.84
CA THR A 19 -14.86 -52.39 -7.58
C THR A 19 -13.74 -51.76 -6.76
N ALA A 20 -12.49 -52.23 -6.91
CA ALA A 20 -11.34 -51.69 -6.17
C ALA A 20 -10.86 -50.32 -6.71
N THR A 21 -11.06 -50.04 -8.00
CA THR A 21 -10.66 -48.77 -8.64
C THR A 21 -11.60 -47.61 -8.33
N ILE A 22 -12.87 -47.87 -7.99
CA ILE A 22 -13.86 -46.82 -7.72
C ILE A 22 -13.62 -46.18 -6.34
N ILE A 23 -13.16 -46.95 -5.35
CA ILE A 23 -12.91 -46.44 -3.99
C ILE A 23 -11.67 -45.52 -3.95
N ALA A 24 -10.63 -45.80 -4.75
CA ALA A 24 -9.42 -44.98 -4.79
C ALA A 24 -9.66 -43.59 -5.42
N VAL A 25 -10.57 -43.49 -6.39
CA VAL A 25 -10.93 -42.20 -7.02
C VAL A 25 -11.75 -41.34 -6.04
N ALA A 26 -12.66 -41.94 -5.26
CA ALA A 26 -13.47 -41.20 -4.29
C ALA A 26 -12.65 -40.52 -3.17
N ILE A 27 -11.49 -41.09 -2.80
CA ILE A 27 -10.60 -40.51 -1.79
C ILE A 27 -9.80 -39.32 -2.34
N MET A 28 -9.50 -39.30 -3.65
CA MET A 28 -8.75 -38.22 -4.31
C MET A 28 -9.59 -36.96 -4.62
N LEU A 29 -10.92 -37.07 -4.68
CA LEU A 29 -11.82 -35.93 -4.92
C LEU A 29 -12.18 -35.15 -3.64
N GLY A 30 -11.85 -35.67 -2.45
CA GLY A 30 -12.12 -35.01 -1.17
C GLY A 30 -11.10 -33.92 -0.77
N SER A 31 -10.01 -33.76 -1.53
CA SER A 31 -8.91 -32.82 -1.21
C SER A 31 -9.13 -31.39 -1.70
N CYS A 32 -10.18 -31.12 -2.47
CA CYS A 32 -10.62 -29.75 -2.70
C CYS A 32 -11.45 -29.27 -1.51
N ARG A 33 -10.82 -29.18 -0.34
CA ARG A 33 -11.37 -28.42 0.78
C ARG A 33 -11.24 -26.96 0.38
N ASN A 34 -12.31 -26.42 -0.19
CA ASN A 34 -12.45 -24.99 -0.43
C ASN A 34 -12.17 -24.33 0.93
N SER A 35 -11.02 -23.67 1.06
CA SER A 35 -10.72 -22.81 2.19
C SER A 35 -11.68 -21.64 2.07
N THR A 36 -12.91 -21.85 2.52
CA THR A 36 -13.84 -20.77 2.82
C THR A 36 -13.18 -20.06 3.98
N SER A 37 -12.36 -19.05 3.65
CA SER A 37 -11.91 -18.06 4.60
C SER A 37 -13.16 -17.66 5.37
N ALA A 38 -13.17 -17.90 6.68
CA ALA A 38 -14.24 -17.39 7.52
C ALA A 38 -14.43 -15.91 7.14
N PRO A 39 -15.67 -15.42 6.99
CA PRO A 39 -15.89 -14.00 6.86
C PRO A 39 -15.10 -13.34 8.00
N LEU A 40 -14.18 -12.45 7.68
CA LEU A 40 -13.62 -11.57 8.68
C LEU A 40 -14.84 -10.86 9.26
N ASP A 41 -15.24 -11.24 10.47
CA ASP A 41 -16.24 -10.51 11.23
C ASP A 41 -15.71 -9.08 11.27
N SER A 42 -16.33 -8.20 10.48
CA SER A 42 -16.11 -6.76 10.55
C SER A 42 -16.78 -6.22 11.81
N SER A 43 -16.49 -6.84 12.96
CA SER A 43 -16.74 -6.20 14.24
C SER A 43 -15.78 -5.02 14.27
N SER A 44 -16.32 -3.80 14.20
CA SER A 44 -15.58 -2.57 14.43
C SER A 44 -15.01 -2.60 15.85
N GLY A 45 -13.82 -3.17 15.99
CA GLY A 45 -13.11 -3.25 17.27
C GLY A 45 -12.47 -1.90 17.60
N VAL A 46 -12.67 -1.41 18.82
CA VAL A 46 -11.91 -0.27 19.33
C VAL A 46 -10.57 -0.77 19.82
N LEU A 47 -9.49 -0.41 19.11
CA LEU A 47 -8.12 -0.63 19.57
C LEU A 47 -7.67 0.53 20.47
N ARG A 48 -7.38 0.25 21.74
CA ARG A 48 -6.77 1.22 22.66
C ARG A 48 -5.25 1.07 22.61
N VAL A 49 -4.56 2.12 22.17
CA VAL A 49 -3.09 2.15 22.05
C VAL A 49 -2.53 3.09 23.11
N GLY A 50 -1.62 2.60 23.95
CA GLY A 50 -0.82 3.44 24.83
C GLY A 50 0.30 4.13 24.05
N THR A 51 0.47 5.43 24.23
CA THR A 51 1.55 6.20 23.57
C THR A 51 2.65 6.54 24.57
N ALA A 52 3.91 6.41 24.14
CA ALA A 52 5.05 6.84 24.97
C ALA A 52 5.00 8.35 25.25
N GLN A 53 5.40 8.76 26.44
CA GLN A 53 5.58 10.17 26.75
C GLN A 53 6.90 10.65 26.13
N LEU A 54 6.81 11.27 24.96
CA LEU A 54 7.98 11.75 24.22
C LEU A 54 8.56 13.06 24.79
N ASN A 55 7.77 13.81 25.55
CA ASN A 55 8.19 15.05 26.17
C ASN A 55 7.51 15.21 27.54
N VAL A 56 8.30 15.40 28.59
CA VAL A 56 7.80 15.58 29.97
C VAL A 56 7.01 16.88 30.15
N ALA A 57 7.34 17.93 29.41
CA ALA A 57 6.63 19.22 29.43
C ALA A 57 5.39 19.25 28.52
N ASN A 58 5.25 18.27 27.61
CA ASN A 58 4.09 18.15 26.73
C ASN A 58 3.61 16.68 26.68
N PRO A 59 2.71 16.28 27.60
CA PRO A 59 2.25 14.88 27.70
C PRO A 59 1.47 14.42 26.46
N THR A 60 0.97 15.34 25.62
CA THR A 60 0.26 15.00 24.38
C THR A 60 1.19 14.75 23.18
N ALA A 61 2.50 14.97 23.32
CA ALA A 61 3.45 14.87 22.21
C ALA A 61 3.43 13.49 21.53
N GLY A 62 3.40 12.41 22.33
CA GLY A 62 3.31 11.03 21.83
C GLY A 62 2.02 10.77 21.04
N LEU A 63 0.88 11.21 21.59
CA LEU A 63 -0.41 11.09 20.92
C LEU A 63 -0.43 11.85 19.59
N ARG A 64 0.06 13.10 19.58
CA ARG A 64 0.12 13.91 18.35
C ARG A 64 0.99 13.28 17.28
N GLN A 65 2.13 12.70 17.66
CA GLN A 65 3.00 11.99 16.71
C GLN A 65 2.30 10.76 16.14
N LEU A 66 1.64 9.96 16.98
CA LEU A 66 0.89 8.79 16.51
C LEU A 66 -0.24 9.20 15.55
N SER A 67 -1.01 10.23 15.91
CA SER A 67 -2.06 10.78 15.05
C SER A 67 -1.52 11.22 13.69
N GLN A 68 -0.34 11.86 13.65
CA GLN A 68 0.29 12.24 12.38
C GLN A 68 0.67 11.01 11.55
N ILE A 69 1.36 10.03 12.14
CA ILE A 69 1.77 8.80 11.44
C ILE A 69 0.59 8.08 10.80
N LEU A 70 -0.58 8.08 11.46
CA LEU A 70 -1.76 7.37 11.00
C LEU A 70 -2.63 8.18 10.02
N SER A 71 -2.51 9.51 10.01
CA SER A 71 -3.41 10.39 9.25
C SER A 71 -2.82 10.95 7.98
N VAL A 72 -1.49 11.06 7.86
CA VAL A 72 -0.83 11.68 6.71
C VAL A 72 0.22 10.75 6.12
N GLU A 73 0.44 10.86 4.81
CA GLU A 73 1.44 10.07 4.10
C GLU A 73 2.40 10.97 3.34
N GLY A 74 3.65 10.54 3.18
CA GLY A 74 4.65 11.20 2.34
C GLY A 74 4.48 10.88 0.86
N LEU A 75 5.20 11.59 0.00
CA LEU A 75 5.27 11.25 -1.42
C LEU A 75 6.01 9.91 -1.60
N LEU A 76 7.08 9.72 -0.84
CA LEU A 76 7.88 8.51 -0.71
C LEU A 76 8.03 8.12 0.77
N ARG A 77 8.53 6.91 1.03
CA ARG A 77 9.02 6.50 2.36
C ARG A 77 10.33 5.73 2.24
N VAL A 78 11.10 5.66 3.31
CA VAL A 78 12.24 4.75 3.41
C VAL A 78 11.73 3.36 3.80
N GLY A 79 12.02 2.36 2.97
CA GLY A 79 11.74 0.95 3.24
C GLY A 79 12.73 0.35 4.23
N GLU A 80 12.45 -0.87 4.68
CA GLU A 80 13.28 -1.59 5.67
C GLU A 80 14.71 -1.85 5.17
N ASN A 81 14.89 -1.90 3.85
CA ASN A 81 16.20 -2.04 3.19
C ASN A 81 16.95 -0.70 3.06
N GLY A 82 16.43 0.39 3.63
CA GLY A 82 17.01 1.74 3.54
C GLY A 82 16.81 2.42 2.18
N ARG A 83 16.03 1.85 1.27
CA ARG A 83 15.74 2.44 -0.05
C ARG A 83 14.42 3.17 -0.05
N PHE A 84 14.31 4.20 -0.87
CA PHE A 84 13.03 4.87 -1.10
C PHE A 84 12.02 3.95 -1.78
N GLU A 85 10.78 3.98 -1.30
CA GLU A 85 9.65 3.21 -1.80
C GLU A 85 8.48 4.15 -2.16
N PRO A 86 7.73 3.86 -3.25
CA PRO A 86 6.56 4.62 -3.67
C PRO A 86 5.44 4.64 -2.60
N VAL A 87 4.92 5.83 -2.25
CA VAL A 87 3.73 6.00 -1.40
C VAL A 87 2.65 6.74 -2.18
N LEU A 88 2.65 8.07 -2.19
CA LEU A 88 1.71 8.87 -3.00
C LEU A 88 2.23 9.14 -4.42
N ALA A 89 3.54 9.19 -4.60
CA ALA A 89 4.18 9.11 -5.91
C ALA A 89 4.33 7.64 -6.31
N GLU A 90 3.93 7.28 -7.53
CA GLU A 90 4.12 5.93 -8.08
C GLU A 90 5.54 5.72 -8.62
N ARG A 91 6.17 6.79 -9.10
CA ARG A 91 7.57 6.79 -9.58
C ARG A 91 8.15 8.19 -9.56
N TRP A 92 9.48 8.26 -9.58
CA TRP A 92 10.22 9.50 -9.70
C TRP A 92 11.45 9.32 -10.58
N ARG A 93 11.91 10.43 -11.18
CA ARG A 93 13.17 10.50 -11.93
C ARG A 93 13.96 11.71 -11.48
N VAL A 94 15.24 11.49 -11.17
CA VAL A 94 16.21 12.57 -10.89
C VAL A 94 16.93 12.90 -12.20
N SER A 95 17.14 14.19 -12.47
CA SER A 95 17.94 14.62 -13.62
C SER A 95 19.43 14.32 -13.40
N ASP A 96 20.18 14.17 -14.49
CA ASP A 96 21.60 13.79 -14.45
C ASP A 96 22.45 14.84 -13.70
N ASP A 97 22.07 16.11 -13.78
CA ASP A 97 22.71 17.23 -13.08
C ASP A 97 22.26 17.38 -11.61
N ARG A 98 21.33 16.54 -11.14
CA ARG A 98 20.72 16.57 -9.80
C ARG A 98 20.06 17.91 -9.46
N ARG A 99 19.52 18.61 -10.46
CA ARG A 99 18.80 19.88 -10.29
C ARG A 99 17.31 19.81 -10.58
N ALA A 100 16.80 18.65 -10.95
CA ALA A 100 15.38 18.44 -11.15
C ALA A 100 14.92 17.05 -10.70
N LEU A 101 13.68 16.98 -10.25
CA LEU A 101 12.98 15.76 -9.92
C LEU A 101 11.61 15.77 -10.61
N LEU A 102 11.30 14.70 -11.34
CA LEU A 102 10.01 14.50 -11.99
C LEU A 102 9.27 13.39 -11.25
N LEU A 103 8.12 13.72 -10.68
CA LEU A 103 7.23 12.81 -9.96
C LEU A 103 6.04 12.44 -10.84
N THR A 104 5.64 11.18 -10.81
CA THR A 104 4.30 10.77 -11.24
C THR A 104 3.52 10.34 -10.00
N LEU A 105 2.37 10.97 -9.78
CA LEU A 105 1.48 10.70 -8.66
C LEU A 105 0.56 9.51 -8.95
N ARG A 106 0.19 8.76 -7.90
CA ARG A 106 -0.84 7.71 -8.00
C ARG A 106 -2.18 8.32 -8.39
N PHE A 107 -2.95 7.57 -9.16
CA PHE A 107 -4.29 7.98 -9.58
C PHE A 107 -5.34 7.71 -8.51
N GLY A 108 -6.34 8.59 -8.42
CA GLY A 108 -7.53 8.37 -7.59
C GLY A 108 -7.33 8.57 -6.09
N VAL A 109 -6.15 9.03 -5.66
CA VAL A 109 -5.90 9.37 -4.26
C VAL A 109 -6.70 10.61 -3.90
N LYS A 110 -7.32 10.57 -2.73
CA LYS A 110 -8.09 11.68 -2.17
C LYS A 110 -7.60 11.98 -0.76
N PHE A 111 -7.70 13.25 -0.39
CA PHE A 111 -7.64 13.64 1.00
C PHE A 111 -8.87 13.14 1.76
N HIS A 112 -8.79 13.12 3.08
CA HIS A 112 -9.89 12.72 3.97
C HIS A 112 -11.19 13.52 3.76
N ASP A 113 -11.10 14.75 3.26
CA ASP A 113 -12.26 15.59 2.93
C ASP A 113 -12.87 15.31 1.54
N GLY A 114 -12.33 14.33 0.82
CA GLY A 114 -12.78 13.90 -0.51
C GLY A 114 -12.17 14.68 -1.67
N SER A 115 -11.42 15.76 -1.42
CA SER A 115 -10.72 16.49 -2.48
C SER A 115 -9.58 15.65 -3.09
N PRO A 116 -9.28 15.77 -4.39
CA PRO A 116 -8.26 14.95 -5.04
C PRO A 116 -6.84 15.38 -4.63
N LEU A 117 -5.97 14.41 -4.40
CA LEU A 117 -4.52 14.65 -4.37
C LEU A 117 -3.99 14.60 -5.81
N ASN A 118 -3.86 15.77 -6.43
CA ASN A 118 -3.32 15.93 -7.79
C ASN A 118 -2.06 16.82 -7.79
N ALA A 119 -1.41 16.93 -8.95
CA ALA A 119 -0.17 17.69 -9.08
C ALA A 119 -0.32 19.17 -8.71
N ASP A 120 -1.47 19.76 -8.99
CA ASP A 120 -1.80 21.14 -8.61
C ASP A 120 -1.81 21.30 -7.07
N SER A 121 -2.49 20.39 -6.37
CA SER A 121 -2.52 20.37 -4.90
C SER A 121 -1.13 20.18 -4.29
N VAL A 122 -0.32 19.28 -4.87
CA VAL A 122 1.08 19.08 -4.44
C VAL A 122 1.90 20.35 -4.68
N SER A 123 1.76 20.98 -5.85
CA SER A 123 2.55 22.18 -6.21
C SER A 123 2.30 23.37 -5.29
N ARG A 124 1.08 23.50 -4.76
CA ARG A 124 0.72 24.56 -3.82
C ARG A 124 1.18 24.27 -2.39
N THR A 125 1.17 23.01 -1.99
CA THR A 125 1.38 22.63 -0.57
C THR A 125 2.84 22.31 -0.27
N LEU A 126 3.49 21.56 -1.16
CA LEU A 126 4.83 21.02 -0.93
C LEU A 126 5.89 22.09 -0.59
N PRO A 127 5.91 23.30 -1.19
CA PRO A 127 6.90 24.32 -0.83
C PRO A 127 6.88 24.71 0.65
N ASP A 128 5.69 24.93 1.22
CA ASP A 128 5.53 25.34 2.62
C ASP A 128 5.87 24.18 3.57
N ASP A 129 5.45 22.96 3.23
CA ASP A 129 5.77 21.76 4.01
C ASP A 129 7.28 21.46 4.00
N LEU A 130 7.93 21.61 2.84
CA LEU A 130 9.40 21.50 2.72
C LEU A 130 10.09 22.54 3.60
N ARG A 131 9.66 23.80 3.55
CA ARG A 131 10.23 24.87 4.38
C ARG A 131 10.00 24.62 5.87
N SER A 132 8.83 24.12 6.25
CA SER A 132 8.50 23.80 7.64
C SER A 132 9.37 22.67 8.20
N PHE A 133 9.59 21.62 7.41
CA PHE A 133 10.34 20.44 7.85
C PHE A 133 11.86 20.61 7.73
N TRP A 134 12.34 21.14 6.60
CA TRP A 134 13.77 21.21 6.26
C TRP A 134 14.41 22.58 6.56
N GLY A 135 13.62 23.57 6.97
CA GLY A 135 14.11 24.92 7.25
C GLY A 135 14.82 25.53 6.04
N SER A 136 16.01 26.10 6.26
CA SER A 136 16.79 26.75 5.21
C SER A 136 17.29 25.81 4.11
N LEU A 137 17.29 24.49 4.32
CA LEU A 137 17.61 23.54 3.24
C LEU A 137 16.57 23.58 2.11
N ALA A 138 15.33 23.98 2.41
CA ALA A 138 14.29 24.20 1.41
C ALA A 138 14.57 25.40 0.49
N ASP A 139 15.47 26.32 0.85
CA ASP A 139 15.80 27.50 0.02
C ASP A 139 16.48 27.13 -1.30
N ASN A 140 17.02 25.92 -1.38
CA ASN A 140 17.56 25.38 -2.63
C ASN A 140 16.47 24.93 -3.61
N VAL A 141 15.22 24.74 -3.16
CA VAL A 141 14.07 24.51 -4.05
C VAL A 141 13.79 25.80 -4.80
N GLU A 142 13.85 25.73 -6.12
CA GLU A 142 13.58 26.85 -7.00
C GLU A 142 12.11 26.93 -7.35
N SER A 143 11.51 25.81 -7.77
CA SER A 143 10.09 25.73 -8.03
C SER A 143 9.53 24.31 -7.84
N VAL A 144 8.23 24.26 -7.58
CA VAL A 144 7.40 23.05 -7.67
C VAL A 144 6.30 23.37 -8.68
N THR A 145 6.22 22.61 -9.77
CA THR A 145 5.33 22.91 -10.89
C THR A 145 4.51 21.68 -11.27
N ALA A 146 3.19 21.84 -11.35
CA ALA A 146 2.32 20.85 -11.96
C ALA A 146 2.48 20.93 -13.49
N LEU A 147 2.96 19.84 -14.12
CA LEU A 147 3.06 19.75 -15.58
C LEU A 147 1.74 19.27 -16.21
N ASP A 148 1.03 18.40 -15.50
CA ASP A 148 -0.30 17.89 -15.83
C ASP A 148 -1.00 17.44 -14.52
N GLU A 149 -2.12 16.71 -14.60
CA GLU A 149 -2.88 16.28 -13.42
C GLU A 149 -2.07 15.40 -12.43
N LYS A 150 -1.09 14.63 -12.92
CA LYS A 150 -0.35 13.62 -12.13
C LYS A 150 1.15 13.88 -12.09
N THR A 151 1.67 14.78 -12.92
CA THR A 151 3.10 15.01 -13.06
C THR A 151 3.50 16.28 -12.35
N VAL A 152 4.40 16.16 -11.36
CA VAL A 152 5.00 17.29 -10.65
C VAL A 152 6.48 17.36 -11.01
N LYS A 153 6.96 18.54 -11.37
CA LYS A 153 8.38 18.84 -11.54
C LYS A 153 8.86 19.73 -10.40
N ILE A 154 9.91 19.30 -9.73
CA ILE A 154 10.62 20.10 -8.73
C ILE A 154 11.97 20.50 -9.32
N THR A 155 12.33 21.78 -9.28
CA THR A 155 13.66 22.25 -9.71
C THR A 155 14.42 22.86 -8.54
N PHE A 156 15.75 22.82 -8.64
CA PHE A 156 16.66 23.24 -7.59
C PHE A 156 17.70 24.22 -8.12
N ARG A 157 17.98 25.25 -7.31
CA ARG A 157 18.95 26.32 -7.64
C ARG A 157 20.36 25.76 -7.83
N ARG A 158 20.70 24.72 -7.07
CA ARG A 158 21.97 23.99 -7.14
C ARG A 158 21.70 22.50 -7.04
N ALA A 159 22.66 21.69 -7.49
CA ALA A 159 22.62 20.25 -7.30
C ALA A 159 22.43 19.92 -5.82
N SER A 160 21.45 19.08 -5.50
CA SER A 160 21.18 18.67 -4.12
C SER A 160 21.45 17.18 -3.94
N PRO A 161 22.18 16.77 -2.89
CA PRO A 161 22.31 15.37 -2.55
C PRO A 161 21.01 14.80 -1.95
N LEU A 162 20.18 15.65 -1.32
CA LEU A 162 19.03 15.26 -0.49
C LEU A 162 17.67 15.29 -1.22
N LEU A 163 17.69 15.21 -2.56
CA LEU A 163 16.48 15.41 -3.38
C LEU A 163 15.35 14.44 -3.04
N GLN A 164 15.69 13.21 -2.64
CA GLN A 164 14.73 12.13 -2.42
C GLN A 164 14.20 12.16 -0.98
N GLU A 165 15.07 12.46 -0.03
CA GLU A 165 14.79 12.68 1.39
C GLU A 165 13.76 13.81 1.55
N MET A 166 13.85 14.85 0.72
CA MET A 166 12.87 15.93 0.69
C MET A 166 11.46 15.47 0.33
N LEU A 167 11.28 14.28 -0.27
CA LEU A 167 9.99 13.73 -0.65
C LEU A 167 9.35 12.82 0.42
N GLU A 168 10.04 12.60 1.54
CA GLU A 168 9.44 11.94 2.71
C GLU A 168 8.48 12.88 3.47
N VAL A 169 8.48 14.17 3.11
CA VAL A 169 7.57 15.15 3.69
C VAL A 169 6.12 14.74 3.43
N VAL A 170 5.35 14.77 4.51
CA VAL A 170 3.95 14.36 4.54
C VAL A 170 3.06 15.37 3.85
N MET A 171 2.14 14.89 3.01
CA MET A 171 1.17 15.75 2.34
C MET A 171 0.00 16.05 3.27
N ARG A 172 -0.27 17.35 3.45
CA ARG A 172 -1.41 17.86 4.21
C ARG A 172 -2.21 18.81 3.33
N LYS A 173 -3.51 18.96 3.61
CA LYS A 173 -4.27 20.03 2.96
C LYS A 173 -3.91 21.38 3.61
N PRO A 174 -3.58 22.43 2.82
CA PRO A 174 -3.35 23.77 3.36
C PRO A 174 -4.57 24.29 4.13
N GLY A 175 -4.32 24.91 5.29
CA GLY A 175 -5.37 25.60 6.07
C GLY A 175 -6.36 24.70 6.83
N ALA A 176 -6.22 23.37 6.78
CA ALA A 176 -7.06 22.45 7.53
C ALA A 176 -6.25 21.69 8.58
N ALA A 177 -6.75 21.63 9.82
CA ALA A 177 -6.14 20.83 10.86
C ALA A 177 -6.31 19.34 10.53
N MET A 178 -5.19 18.67 10.22
CA MET A 178 -5.07 17.21 10.11
C MET A 178 -5.97 16.54 9.08
N VAL A 179 -6.05 17.12 7.88
CA VAL A 179 -6.61 16.47 6.68
C VAL A 179 -5.44 15.93 5.84
N GLY A 180 -5.33 14.60 5.77
CA GLY A 180 -4.27 13.90 5.04
C GLY A 180 -4.84 12.85 4.09
N THR A 181 -4.01 11.88 3.71
CA THR A 181 -4.38 10.74 2.85
C THR A 181 -4.27 9.39 3.55
N GLY A 182 -3.82 9.39 4.83
CA GLY A 182 -3.53 8.17 5.57
C GLY A 182 -4.77 7.33 5.91
N PRO A 183 -4.58 6.11 6.43
CA PRO A 183 -5.67 5.17 6.66
C PRO A 183 -6.64 5.57 7.79
N PHE A 184 -6.28 6.54 8.63
CA PHE A 184 -7.10 6.99 9.75
C PHE A 184 -7.35 8.50 9.71
N ILE A 185 -8.48 8.92 10.28
CA ILE A 185 -8.83 10.33 10.48
C ILE A 185 -8.90 10.56 11.98
N VAL A 186 -8.45 11.72 12.45
CA VAL A 186 -8.67 12.11 13.85
C VAL A 186 -10.12 12.54 14.02
N ALA A 187 -10.87 11.76 14.78
CA ALA A 187 -12.20 12.13 15.22
C ALA A 187 -12.12 13.09 16.42
N GLU A 188 -12.94 14.14 16.41
CA GLU A 188 -13.22 14.90 17.63
C GLU A 188 -14.13 14.05 18.52
N ASN A 189 -13.76 13.88 19.79
CA ASN A 189 -14.65 13.26 20.77
C ASN A 189 -15.83 14.21 21.00
N SER A 190 -17.05 13.73 20.73
CA SER A 190 -18.29 14.39 21.17
C SER A 190 -18.48 14.23 22.67
#